data_AF-A0A0J1BCC8-F1
#
_entry.id   AF-A0A0J1BCC8-F1
#
_cell.length_a   1.000
_cell.length_b   1.000
_cell.length_c   1.000
_cell.angle_alpha   90.00
_cell.angle_beta   90.00
_cell.angle_gamma   90.00
#
_symmetry.space_group_name_H-M   'P 1'
#
loop_
_entity.id
_entity.type
_entity.pdbx_description
1 polymer ?
#
loop_
_entity_poly.entity_id
_entity_poly.type
_entity_poly.pdbx_seq_one_letter_code
_entity_poly.pdbx_strand_id
1 'polypeptide(L)'
;MFRLGGMNKRLTRISKYLTFILRHEPQSIGLTLDADGFAPVEELVSKANESGKSITVEQVHQVVAGHEPPMFALSDDGQRIRVL
;
A
#
# COMPACT_ATOMS: atom_id res chain seq x y z
N MET A 1 16.95 4.23 -0.12
CA MET A 1 16.82 4.44 1.34
C MET A 1 15.78 5.53 1.54
N PHE A 2 14.55 5.15 1.86
CA PHE A 2 13.41 6.08 1.90
C PHE A 2 13.45 6.95 3.15
N ARG A 3 13.36 8.28 3.00
CA ARG A 3 13.20 9.20 4.15
C ARG A 3 11.79 9.03 4.70
N LEU A 4 11.67 8.24 5.77
CA LEU A 4 10.46 8.09 6.58
C LEU A 4 10.44 9.16 7.68
N GLY A 5 10.76 10.42 7.33
CA GLY A 5 10.96 11.51 8.27
C GLY A 5 9.65 11.91 8.95
N GLY A 6 9.25 11.20 10.00
CA GLY A 6 8.10 11.56 10.85
C GLY A 6 6.97 10.54 10.91
N MET A 7 7.02 9.44 10.15
CA MET A 7 5.96 8.43 10.18
C MET A 7 6.07 7.50 11.38
N ASN A 8 4.92 7.21 12.01
CA ASN A 8 4.80 6.25 13.11
C ASN A 8 5.42 4.88 12.73
N LYS A 9 6.00 4.16 13.70
CA LYS A 9 6.62 2.82 13.49
C LYS A 9 5.67 1.85 12.77
N ARG A 10 4.37 1.96 13.02
CA ARG A 10 3.32 1.17 12.36
C ARG A 10 3.21 1.50 10.87
N LEU A 11 3.12 2.77 10.50
CA LEU A 11 3.05 3.22 9.10
C LEU A 11 4.31 2.82 8.32
N THR A 12 5.48 2.89 8.95
CA THR A 12 6.73 2.39 8.35
C THR A 12 6.69 0.88 8.04
N ARG A 13 6.04 0.07 8.90
CA ARG A 13 5.90 -1.37 8.65
C ARG A 13 4.90 -1.64 7.53
N ILE A 14 3.83 -0.85 7.48
CA ILE A 14 2.82 -0.91 6.42
C ILE A 14 3.45 -0.51 5.08
N SER A 15 4.21 0.59 5.01
CA SER A 15 4.84 1.01 3.76
C SER A 15 5.78 -0.05 3.18
N LYS A 16 6.64 -0.65 4.03
CA LYS A 16 7.50 -1.77 3.61
C LYS A 16 6.69 -2.95 3.09
N TYR A 17 5.57 -3.26 3.74
CA TYR A 17 4.69 -4.35 3.33
C TYR A 17 3.98 -4.03 2.01
N LEU A 18 3.45 -2.82 1.83
CA LEU A 18 2.81 -2.36 0.61
C LEU A 18 3.79 -2.41 -0.57
N THR A 19 5.01 -1.91 -0.42
CA THR A 19 6.04 -2.01 -1.47
C THR A 19 6.37 -3.47 -1.79
N PHE A 20 6.45 -4.33 -0.78
CA PHE A 20 6.72 -5.75 -1.00
C PHE A 20 5.61 -6.44 -1.78
N ILE A 21 4.35 -6.28 -1.35
CA ILE A 21 3.19 -6.88 -2.01
C ILE A 21 2.99 -6.29 -3.41
N LEU A 22 2.99 -4.97 -3.57
CA LEU A 22 2.71 -4.36 -4.87
C LEU A 22 3.82 -4.59 -5.91
N ARG A 23 5.08 -4.76 -5.49
CA ARG A 23 6.23 -4.87 -6.40
C ARG A 23 6.75 -6.28 -6.61
N HIS A 24 6.60 -7.15 -5.62
CA HIS A 24 7.20 -8.49 -5.66
C HIS A 24 6.15 -9.58 -5.71
N GLU A 25 5.14 -9.54 -4.84
CA GLU A 25 4.22 -10.66 -4.68
C GLU A 25 2.76 -10.25 -4.41
N PRO A 26 2.07 -9.59 -5.36
CA PRO A 26 0.66 -9.27 -5.18
C PRO A 26 -0.18 -10.55 -5.05
N GLN A 27 0.21 -11.58 -5.78
CA GLN A 27 -0.41 -12.90 -5.77
C GLN A 27 -0.28 -13.65 -4.44
N SER A 28 0.68 -13.30 -3.57
CA SER A 28 0.89 -13.97 -2.27
C SER A 28 -0.29 -13.77 -1.31
N ILE A 29 -0.99 -12.64 -1.44
CA ILE A 29 -2.26 -12.40 -0.75
C ILE A 29 -3.48 -12.59 -1.67
N GLY A 30 -3.26 -13.08 -2.90
CA GLY A 30 -4.28 -13.19 -3.93
C GLY A 30 -4.67 -11.85 -4.57
N LEU A 31 -3.93 -10.77 -4.34
CA LEU A 31 -4.21 -9.46 -4.92
C LEU A 31 -3.89 -9.47 -6.41
N THR A 32 -4.80 -8.93 -7.21
CA THR A 32 -4.59 -8.77 -8.65
C THR A 32 -4.41 -7.29 -8.97
N LEU A 33 -3.38 -6.99 -9.77
CA LEU A 33 -3.13 -5.65 -10.28
C LEU A 33 -3.79 -5.55 -11.66
N ASP A 34 -4.43 -4.42 -11.93
CA ASP A 34 -4.90 -4.04 -13.26
C ASP A 34 -3.73 -3.80 -14.23
N ALA A 35 -4.02 -3.63 -15.52
CA ALA A 35 -3.02 -3.40 -16.57
C ALA A 35 -2.08 -2.21 -16.29
N ASP A 36 -2.57 -1.20 -15.58
CA ASP A 36 -1.82 -0.01 -15.16
C ASP A 36 -1.07 -0.16 -13.82
N GLY A 37 -1.07 -1.36 -13.24
CA GLY A 37 -0.41 -1.68 -11.97
C GLY A 37 -1.17 -1.21 -10.73
N PHE A 38 -2.46 -0.87 -10.87
CA PHE A 38 -3.32 -0.47 -9.75
C PHE A 38 -3.98 -1.69 -9.08
N ALA A 39 -4.06 -1.65 -7.76
CA ALA A 39 -4.84 -2.59 -6.96
C ALA A 39 -5.95 -1.83 -6.20
N PRO A 40 -7.14 -2.43 -5.99
CA PRO A 40 -8.15 -1.84 -5.12
C PRO A 40 -7.64 -1.78 -3.67
N VAL A 41 -7.74 -0.61 -3.04
CA VAL A 41 -7.26 -0.40 -1.66
C VAL A 41 -8.05 -1.25 -0.68
N GLU A 42 -9.37 -1.35 -0.86
CA GLU A 42 -10.24 -2.19 -0.03
C GLU A 42 -9.86 -3.67 -0.13
N GLU A 43 -9.61 -4.15 -1.34
CA GLU A 43 -9.21 -5.54 -1.59
C GLU A 43 -7.82 -5.83 -1.00
N LEU A 44 -6.87 -4.91 -1.20
CA LEU A 44 -5.54 -5.00 -0.60
C LEU A 44 -5.61 -5.05 0.93
N VAL A 45 -6.47 -4.23 1.55
CA VAL A 45 -6.63 -4.18 3.00
C VAL A 45 -7.30 -5.45 3.51
N SER A 46 -8.38 -5.91 2.86
CA SER A 46 -9.06 -7.16 3.20
C SER A 46 -8.07 -8.34 3.15
N LYS A 47 -7.41 -8.52 2.01
CA LYS A 47 -6.48 -9.63 1.78
C LYS A 47 -5.25 -9.58 2.70
N ALA A 48 -4.74 -8.39 2.99
CA ALA A 48 -3.69 -8.24 3.97
C ALA A 48 -4.15 -8.67 5.37
N ASN A 49 -5.37 -8.29 5.78
CA ASN A 49 -5.93 -8.70 7.06
C ASN A 49 -6.20 -10.21 7.12
N GLU A 50 -6.68 -10.82 6.02
CA GLU A 50 -6.83 -12.28 5.88
C GLU A 50 -5.48 -13.01 5.99
N SER A 51 -4.41 -12.41 5.48
CA SER A 51 -3.03 -12.88 5.63
C SER A 51 -2.45 -12.68 7.06
N GLY A 52 -3.27 -12.18 8.00
CA GLY A 52 -2.88 -11.96 9.39
C GLY A 52 -2.18 -10.63 9.64
N LYS A 53 -2.34 -9.64 8.75
CA LYS A 53 -1.95 -8.25 9.01
C LYS A 53 -3.09 -7.51 9.72
N SER A 54 -2.80 -6.29 10.15
CA SER A 54 -3.78 -5.38 10.76
C SER A 54 -3.61 -4.00 10.14
N ILE A 55 -4.06 -3.87 8.89
CA ILE A 55 -3.94 -2.69 8.05
C ILE A 55 -5.35 -2.11 7.84
N THR A 56 -5.47 -0.79 7.80
CA THR A 56 -6.72 -0.10 7.44
C THR A 56 -6.51 0.80 6.24
N VAL A 57 -7.59 1.10 5.52
CA VAL A 57 -7.59 2.01 4.37
C VAL A 57 -6.98 3.37 4.74
N GLU A 58 -7.37 3.92 5.89
CA GLU A 58 -6.81 5.17 6.41
C GLU A 58 -5.29 5.12 6.58
N GLN A 59 -4.74 3.99 7.06
CA GLN A 59 -3.29 3.83 7.20
C GLN A 59 -2.58 3.76 5.86
N VAL A 60 -3.21 3.14 4.85
CA VAL A 60 -2.68 3.14 3.48
C VAL A 60 -2.61 4.58 2.97
N HIS A 61 -3.67 5.36 3.16
CA HIS A 61 -3.71 6.77 2.73
C HIS A 61 -2.67 7.61 3.46
N GLN A 62 -2.50 7.40 4.77
CA GLN A 62 -1.44 8.06 5.55
C GLN A 62 -0.04 7.71 5.06
N VAL A 63 0.19 6.45 4.66
CA VAL A 63 1.46 6.04 4.06
C VAL A 63 1.68 6.76 2.73
N VAL A 64 0.68 6.80 1.85
CA VAL A 64 0.79 7.52 0.56
C VAL A 64 1.11 9.00 0.79
N ALA A 65 0.40 9.66 1.71
CA ALA A 65 0.58 11.08 2.00
C ALA A 65 1.89 11.40 2.75
N GLY A 66 2.43 10.45 3.52
CA GLY A 66 3.62 10.63 4.35
C GLY A 66 4.96 10.43 3.63
N HIS A 67 4.94 10.16 2.32
CA HIS A 67 6.15 9.89 1.53
C HIS A 67 6.51 11.06 0.62
N GLU A 68 7.73 11.60 0.83
CA GLU A 68 8.33 12.61 -0.03
C GLU A 68 9.76 12.15 -0.42
N PRO A 69 10.01 11.83 -1.71
CA PRO A 69 9.09 11.85 -2.85
C PRO A 69 7.98 10.78 -2.75
N PRO A 70 6.83 10.97 -3.45
CA PRO A 70 5.71 10.04 -3.42
C PRO A 70 6.13 8.68 -4.00
N MET A 71 5.99 7.63 -3.19
CA MET A 71 6.27 6.23 -3.58
C MET A 71 5.06 5.48 -4.09
N PHE A 72 3.87 6.02 -3.83
CA PHE A 72 2.61 5.41 -4.19
C PHE A 72 1.75 6.45 -4.87
N ALA A 73 0.94 6.01 -5.82
CA ALA A 73 -0.09 6.83 -6.43
C ALA A 73 -1.46 6.22 -6.15
N LEU A 74 -2.41 7.09 -5.82
CA LEU A 74 -3.82 6.74 -5.78
C LEU A 74 -4.47 7.09 -7.12
N SER A 75 -5.51 6.35 -7.49
CA SER A 75 -6.39 6.69 -8.61
C SER A 75 -7.23 7.93 -8.27
N ASP A 76 -7.80 8.61 -9.27
CA ASP A 76 -8.61 9.83 -9.11
C ASP A 76 -9.76 9.66 -8.10
N ASP A 77 -10.37 8.48 -8.04
CA ASP A 77 -11.43 8.14 -7.07
C ASP A 77 -10.90 7.80 -5.66
N GLY A 78 -9.58 7.73 -5.48
CA GLY A 78 -8.93 7.35 -4.21
C GLY A 78 -9.10 5.87 -3.81
N GLN A 79 -9.77 5.06 -4.62
CA GLN A 79 -10.11 3.67 -4.30
C GLN A 79 -9.04 2.66 -4.73
N ARG A 80 -8.06 3.07 -5.53
CA ARG A 80 -7.01 2.18 -6.05
C ARG A 80 -5.64 2.76 -5.76
N ILE A 81 -4.67 1.89 -5.48
CA ILE A 81 -3.28 2.23 -5.19
C ILE A 81 -2.33 1.50 -6.13
N ARG A 82 -1.27 2.18 -6.55
CA ARG A 82 -0.10 1.57 -7.21
C ARG A 82 1.19 2.07 -6.59
N VAL A 83 2.28 1.33 -6.83
CA VAL A 83 3.64 1.80 -6.54
C VAL A 83 4.17 2.63 -7.72
N LEU A 84 4.96 3.67 -7.42
CA LEU A 84 5.67 4.50 -8.39
C LEU A 84 7.12 4.06 -8.58
#